data_AF-A0A7Y1UZD2-F1
#
_entry.id   AF-A0A7Y1UZD2-F1
#
_cell.length_a   1.000
_cell.length_b   1.000
_cell.length_c   1.000
_cell.angle_alpha   90.00
_cell.angle_beta   90.00
_cell.angle_gamma   90.00
#
_symmetry.space_group_name_H-M   'P 1'
#
loop_
_entity.id
_entity.type
_entity.pdbx_description
1 polymer ?
#
loop_
_entity_poly.entity_id
_entity_poly.type
_entity_poly.pdbx_seq_one_letter_code
_entity_poly.pdbx_strand_id
1 'polypeptide(L)'
;VALVDGELVAYLEKGGRSALTFGEDRELAASAIVALMERQPRPKALERIDGDPAAGTPVGGDLVAGGLRPGYKGLSLPSGR
;
A
#
# COMPACT_ATOMS: atom_id res chain seq x y z
N VAL A 1 9.33 -5.38 0.61
CA VAL A 1 8.74 -6.38 1.51
C VAL A 1 8.77 -5.86 2.93
N ALA A 2 7.70 -6.08 3.68
CA ALA A 2 7.56 -5.72 5.08
C ALA A 2 7.27 -6.98 5.90
N LEU A 3 8.09 -7.20 6.92
CA LEU A 3 7.89 -8.25 7.92
C LEU A 3 7.58 -7.57 9.25
N VAL A 4 6.64 -8.12 10.02
CA VAL A 4 6.34 -7.71 11.40
C VAL A 4 6.46 -8.95 12.26
N ASP A 5 7.34 -8.90 13.27
CA ASP A 5 7.66 -10.03 14.15
C ASP A 5 8.03 -11.34 13.41
N GLY A 6 8.66 -11.20 12.24
CA GLY A 6 9.07 -12.32 11.39
C GLY A 6 8.00 -12.82 10.42
N GLU A 7 6.77 -12.33 10.52
CA GLU A 7 5.67 -12.67 9.62
C GLU A 7 5.60 -11.71 8.43
N LEU A 8 5.34 -12.24 7.25
CA LEU A 8 5.13 -11.44 6.05
C LEU A 8 3.76 -10.77 6.13
N VAL A 9 3.74 -9.45 6.00
CA VAL A 9 2.49 -8.66 6.06
C VAL A 9 2.20 -7.97 4.72
N ALA A 10 3.23 -7.44 4.06
CA ALA A 10 3.05 -6.79 2.77
C ALA A 10 4.27 -6.95 1.86
N TYR A 11 4.00 -7.10 0.57
CA TYR A 11 5.00 -7.11 -0.48
C TYR A 11 4.63 -6.12 -1.57
N LEU A 12 5.45 -5.08 -1.74
CA LEU A 12 5.34 -4.17 -2.87
C LEU A 12 6.03 -4.81 -4.09
N GLU A 13 5.27 -5.01 -5.16
CA GLU A 13 5.74 -5.64 -6.38
C GLU A 13 6.67 -4.74 -7.19
N LYS A 14 7.36 -5.35 -8.16
CA LYS A 14 8.29 -4.66 -9.04
C LYS A 14 7.61 -3.47 -9.72
N GLY A 15 8.25 -2.30 -9.62
CA GLY A 15 7.76 -1.07 -10.22
C GLY A 15 6.86 -0.23 -9.30
N GLY A 16 6.50 -0.75 -8.12
CA GLY A 16 5.90 0.03 -7.03
C GLY A 16 4.43 0.42 -7.22
N ARG A 17 3.70 -0.29 -8.09
CA ARG A 17 2.30 0.02 -8.44
C ARG A 17 1.30 -1.02 -7.97
N SER A 18 1.75 -2.14 -7.44
CA SER A 18 0.90 -3.22 -6.96
C SER A 18 1.50 -3.78 -5.67
N ALA A 19 0.64 -4.15 -4.73
CA ALA A 19 1.02 -4.76 -3.46
C ALA A 19 0.26 -6.06 -3.25
N LEU A 20 0.92 -7.01 -2.58
CA LEU A 20 0.30 -8.19 -2.01
C LEU A 20 0.23 -8.02 -0.49
N THR A 21 -0.89 -8.38 0.11
CA THR A 21 -1.08 -8.41 1.56
C THR A 21 -1.16 -9.85 2.07
N PHE A 22 -0.79 -10.03 3.33
CA PHE A 22 -0.69 -11.32 3.97
C PHE A 22 -1.21 -11.21 5.41
N GLY A 23 -1.86 -12.27 5.88
CA GLY A 23 -2.55 -12.27 7.17
C GLY A 23 -3.94 -11.63 7.12
N GLU A 24 -4.56 -11.45 8.29
CA GLU A 24 -5.92 -10.92 8.43
C GLU A 24 -5.97 -9.49 8.96
N ASP A 25 -4.84 -8.97 9.48
CA ASP A 25 -4.74 -7.61 10.02
C ASP A 25 -4.53 -6.59 8.87
N ARG A 26 -5.64 -6.06 8.38
CA ARG A 26 -5.69 -5.08 7.30
C ARG A 26 -5.04 -3.75 7.67
N GLU A 27 -5.14 -3.30 8.92
CA GLU A 27 -4.56 -2.04 9.38
C GLU A 27 -3.02 -2.14 9.41
N LEU A 28 -2.50 -3.31 9.83
CA LEU A 28 -1.08 -3.62 9.78
C LEU A 28 -0.59 -3.69 8.33
N ALA A 29 -1.34 -4.34 7.44
CA ALA A 29 -1.03 -4.39 6.01
C ALA A 29 -1.00 -3.00 5.36
N ALA A 30 -1.99 -2.16 5.64
CA ALA A 30 -2.02 -0.77 5.16
C ALA A 30 -0.79 0.00 5.63
N SER A 31 -0.48 -0.05 6.93
CA SER A 31 0.69 0.63 7.52
C SER A 31 2.00 0.15 6.88
N ALA A 32 2.14 -1.15 6.67
CA ALA A 32 3.29 -1.75 6.02
C ALA A 32 3.43 -1.32 4.55
N ILE A 33 2.33 -1.22 3.80
CA ILE A 33 2.31 -0.71 2.42
C ILE A 33 2.80 0.74 2.37
N VAL A 34 2.32 1.61 3.27
CA VAL A 34 2.75 3.02 3.31
C VAL A 34 4.27 3.11 3.53
N ALA A 35 4.80 2.38 4.51
CA ALA A 35 6.23 2.35 4.77
C ALA A 35 7.05 1.84 3.56
N LEU A 36 6.51 0.90 2.79
CA LEU A 36 7.15 0.42 1.56
C LEU A 36 7.13 1.45 0.42
N MET A 37 6.02 2.19 0.29
CA MET A 37 5.88 3.26 -0.70
C MET A 37 6.84 4.42 -0.40
N GLU A 38 6.96 4.83 0.87
CA GLU A 38 7.86 5.92 1.31
C GLU A 38 9.34 5.59 1.06
N ARG A 39 9.72 4.31 1.10
CA ARG A 39 11.07 3.84 0.79
C ARG A 39 11.38 3.82 -0.71
N GLN A 40 10.39 4.05 -1.59
CA GLN A 40 10.66 4.12 -3.02
C GLN A 40 11.38 5.43 -3.36
N PRO A 41 12.47 5.40 -4.14
CA PRO A 41 13.18 6.62 -4.53
C PRO A 41 12.32 7.55 -5.40
N ARG A 42 11.31 6.99 -6.07
CA ARG A 42 10.28 7.71 -6.83
C ARG A 42 8.93 7.05 -6.57
N PRO A 43 8.21 7.45 -5.52
CA PRO A 43 6.92 6.85 -5.20
C PRO A 43 5.95 7.05 -6.36
N LYS A 44 5.17 6.01 -6.63
CA LYS A 44 4.11 6.00 -7.64
C LYS A 44 2.78 5.73 -6.97
N ALA A 45 1.71 6.03 -7.68
CA ALA A 45 0.39 5.60 -7.26
C ALA A 45 0.34 4.06 -7.16
N LEU A 46 -0.21 3.57 -6.05
CA LEU A 46 -0.57 2.18 -5.86
C LEU A 46 -1.89 1.92 -6.61
N GLU A 47 -1.79 1.16 -7.69
CA GLU A 47 -2.89 0.85 -8.60
C GLU A 47 -3.67 -0.36 -8.12
N ARG A 48 -2.98 -1.37 -7.55
CA ARG A 48 -3.59 -2.66 -7.22
C ARG A 48 -3.16 -3.18 -5.85
N ILE A 49 -4.08 -3.91 -5.20
CA ILE A 49 -3.84 -4.67 -3.97
C ILE A 49 -4.43 -6.07 -4.21
N ASP A 50 -3.63 -7.12 -4.03
CA ASP A 50 -4.04 -8.53 -4.12
C ASP A 50 -4.78 -8.93 -5.40
N GLY A 51 -4.47 -8.26 -6.51
CA GLY A 51 -5.15 -8.58 -7.75
C GLY A 51 -6.35 -7.68 -8.07
N ASP A 52 -6.69 -6.70 -7.24
CA ASP A 52 -7.85 -5.81 -7.43
C ASP A 52 -7.47 -4.32 -7.43
N PRO A 53 -8.28 -3.43 -8.01
CA PRO A 53 -8.04 -1.98 -7.94
C PRO A 53 -7.91 -1.50 -6.50
N ALA A 54 -6.77 -0.89 -6.15
CA ALA A 54 -6.42 -0.56 -4.76
C ALA A 54 -7.54 0.21 -4.05
N ALA A 55 -8.09 1.25 -4.68
CA ALA A 55 -9.15 2.10 -4.13
C ALA A 55 -10.48 1.37 -3.85
N GLY A 56 -10.70 0.18 -4.44
CA GLY A 56 -11.90 -0.63 -4.22
C GLY A 56 -11.73 -1.72 -3.16
N THR A 57 -10.54 -1.88 -2.59
CA THR A 57 -10.25 -2.92 -1.59
C THR A 57 -10.45 -2.41 -0.16
N PRO A 58 -10.74 -3.28 0.82
CA PRO A 58 -10.79 -2.88 2.24
C PRO A 58 -9.49 -2.22 2.73
N VAL A 59 -8.33 -2.80 2.39
CA VAL A 59 -7.01 -2.24 2.70
C VAL A 59 -6.84 -0.86 2.05
N GLY A 60 -7.36 -0.67 0.84
CA GLY A 60 -7.42 0.64 0.18
C GLY A 60 -8.20 1.68 0.96
N GLY A 61 -9.31 1.29 1.58
CA GLY A 61 -10.07 2.13 2.50
C GLY A 61 -9.22 2.56 3.71
N ASP A 62 -8.51 1.63 4.32
CA ASP A 62 -7.63 1.90 5.47
C ASP A 62 -6.44 2.80 5.08
N LEU A 63 -5.88 2.62 3.89
CA LEU A 63 -4.84 3.49 3.33
C LEU A 63 -5.34 4.93 3.15
N VAL A 64 -6.57 5.11 2.65
CA VAL A 64 -7.18 6.44 2.51
C VAL A 64 -7.46 7.06 3.88
N ALA A 65 -7.96 6.29 4.84
CA ALA A 65 -8.13 6.72 6.22
C ALA A 65 -6.78 7.12 6.86
N GLY A 66 -5.69 6.44 6.49
CA GLY A 66 -4.32 6.75 6.87
C GLY A 66 -3.67 7.94 6.12
N GLY A 67 -4.41 8.59 5.21
CA GLY A 67 -4.00 9.83 4.55
C GLY A 67 -3.51 9.70 3.11
N LEU A 68 -3.53 8.50 2.52
CA LEU A 68 -3.28 8.37 1.07
C LEU A 68 -4.41 9.06 0.28
N ARG A 69 -4.03 9.66 -0.84
CA ARG A 69 -4.97 10.40 -1.69
C ARG A 69 -5.36 9.54 -2.89
N PRO A 70 -6.67 9.34 -3.14
CA PRO A 70 -7.12 8.72 -4.37
C PRO A 70 -6.84 9.66 -5.55
N GLY A 71 -6.39 9.08 -6.66
CA GLY A 71 -6.23 9.76 -7.93
C GLY A 71 -6.57 8.84 -9.10
N TYR A 72 -6.53 9.39 -10.31
CA TYR A 72 -6.87 8.65 -11.53
C TYR A 72 -6.05 7.36 -11.72
N LYS A 73 -4.79 7.37 -11.27
CA LYS A 73 -3.88 6.21 -11.34
C LYS A 73 -3.81 5.39 -10.05
N GLY A 74 -4.73 5.57 -9.10
CA GLY A 74 -4.71 4.85 -7.82
C GLY A 74 -4.30 5.73 -6.63
N LEU A 75 -3.90 5.08 -5.53
CA LEU A 75 -3.66 5.73 -4.24
C LEU A 75 -2.22 6.26 -4.16
N SER A 76 -2.04 7.54 -3.84
CA SER A 76 -0.72 8.17 -3.76
C SER A 76 -0.42 8.73 -2.38
N LEU A 77 0.86 8.77 -2.02
CA LEU A 77 1.32 9.51 -0.84
C LEU A 77 1.00 11.00 -1.01
N PRO A 78 0.67 11.71 0.09
CA PRO A 78 0.53 13.15 0.06
C PRO A 78 1.86 13.82 -0.32
N SER A 79 1.79 14.95 -1.02
CA SER A 79 2.98 15.73 -1.38
C SER A 79 3.61 16.34 -0.11
N GLY A 80 4.92 16.15 0.06
CA GLY A 80 5.70 16.81 1.14
C GLY A 80 5.96 15.96 2.39
N ARG A 81 6.02 14.63 2.25
CA ARG A 81 6.40 13.71 3.33
C ARG A 81 7.82 13.19 3.14
#